data_AF-A0A9W4JGE4-F1
#
_entry.id   AF-A0A9W4JGE4-F1
#
_cell.length_a   1.000
_cell.length_b   1.000
_cell.length_c   1.000
_cell.angle_alpha   90.00
_cell.angle_beta   90.00
_cell.angle_gamma   90.00
#
_symmetry.space_group_name_H-M   'P 1'
#
loop_
_entity.id
_entity.type
_entity.pdbx_description
1 polymer ?
#
loop_
_entity_poly.entity_id
_entity_poly.type
_entity_poly.pdbx_seq_one_letter_code
_entity_poly.pdbx_strand_id
1 'polypeptide(L)'
;MLTMTRRTYIPFCNILRVRDPPPRAEPAEPKKSKTLWKIPLEIVEIIFQLLSDLDRACFALSCKRLHACYVSYNRQHGICVLSTLPRTLLLRRLQNERWVYCYRCQNLHRRSRWLFLRFGWICDPKPAISECNAWCDFQHDDKVDICPCSSITFHQKQHPTEYFKSQQETLRRSSYHKLSETFIHLCTIQHPLAQVFVLTRAWSNKTSKTFQVENLIVFRASKETALSGLFQKISSRLSRYETESWLKNFFNEAQSDFFIGDESSNWYQCHGWNIARGKPYDFKITLFRDLGGDRRPSKGWDGNCHK
;
A
#
# COMPACT_ATOMS: atom_id res chain seq x y z
N MET A 1 -32.02 -50.83 -27.36
CA MET A 1 -31.01 -51.37 -26.42
C MET A 1 -30.56 -50.23 -25.51
N LEU A 2 -31.04 -50.23 -24.27
CA LEU A 2 -30.70 -49.31 -23.18
C LEU A 2 -30.27 -50.21 -22.02
N THR A 3 -29.13 -49.95 -21.39
CA THR A 3 -28.99 -50.17 -19.94
C THR A 3 -27.80 -49.40 -19.38
N MET A 4 -28.09 -48.66 -18.32
CA MET A 4 -27.18 -47.94 -17.43
C MET A 4 -26.33 -48.88 -16.57
N THR A 5 -25.19 -48.39 -16.08
CA THR A 5 -24.64 -48.63 -14.70
C THR A 5 -23.46 -47.66 -14.50
N ARG A 6 -23.58 -46.57 -13.75
CA ARG A 6 -23.40 -46.36 -12.29
C ARG A 6 -22.13 -46.94 -11.65
N ARG A 7 -21.30 -45.99 -11.20
CA ARG A 7 -20.47 -45.91 -9.97
C ARG A 7 -19.46 -47.03 -9.68
N THR A 8 -18.23 -46.60 -9.39
CA THR A 8 -17.55 -46.92 -8.12
C THR A 8 -16.61 -45.79 -7.72
N TYR A 9 -16.95 -45.15 -6.60
CA TYR A 9 -16.01 -44.55 -5.66
C TYR A 9 -15.55 -45.69 -4.75
N ILE A 10 -14.28 -45.73 -4.33
CA ILE A 10 -13.82 -46.16 -2.99
C ILE A 10 -12.29 -45.99 -2.89
N PRO A 11 -11.78 -45.66 -1.69
CA PRO A 11 -10.60 -44.85 -1.45
C PRO A 11 -9.38 -45.69 -1.04
N PHE A 12 -8.20 -45.08 -0.98
CA PHE A 12 -7.19 -45.53 -0.02
C PHE A 12 -6.37 -44.35 0.51
N CYS A 13 -6.43 -44.20 1.84
CA CYS A 13 -5.59 -43.36 2.64
C CYS A 13 -4.18 -43.93 2.76
N ASN A 14 -3.24 -43.00 2.92
CA ASN A 14 -1.96 -43.12 3.62
C ASN A 14 -0.92 -44.09 3.04
N ILE A 15 0.24 -43.53 2.71
CA ILE A 15 1.52 -43.71 3.41
C ILE A 15 2.59 -43.16 2.47
N LEU A 16 2.96 -41.89 2.63
CA LEU A 16 4.33 -41.47 2.37
C LEU A 16 4.75 -40.53 3.50
N ARG A 17 5.70 -41.06 4.26
CA ARG A 17 6.40 -40.46 5.39
C ARG A 17 6.73 -38.99 5.13
N VAL A 18 6.39 -38.15 6.10
CA VAL A 18 7.02 -36.83 6.27
C VAL A 18 8.52 -37.07 6.30
N ARG A 19 9.20 -36.71 5.20
CA ARG A 19 10.63 -36.46 5.23
C ARG A 19 10.80 -35.09 5.87
N ASP A 20 11.74 -34.97 6.79
CA ASP A 20 12.17 -33.68 7.31
C ASP A 20 12.39 -32.71 6.12
N PRO A 21 11.86 -31.47 6.20
CA PRO A 21 12.10 -30.50 5.15
C PRO A 21 13.62 -30.35 4.99
N PRO A 22 14.14 -30.33 3.75
CA PRO A 22 15.55 -30.04 3.55
C PRO A 22 15.86 -28.70 4.23
N PRO A 23 17.07 -28.53 4.81
CA PRO A 23 17.46 -27.27 5.42
C PRO A 23 17.14 -26.14 4.45
N ARG A 24 16.36 -25.15 4.92
CA ARG A 24 15.95 -23.98 4.13
C ARG A 24 17.20 -23.41 3.46
N ALA A 25 17.34 -23.65 2.17
CA ALA A 25 18.25 -22.88 1.35
C ALA A 25 17.76 -21.44 1.41
N GLU A 26 18.63 -20.52 1.83
CA GLU A 26 18.36 -19.09 1.77
C GLU A 26 17.84 -18.74 0.37
N PRO A 27 16.80 -17.88 0.25
CA PRO A 27 16.31 -17.47 -1.05
C PRO A 27 17.44 -16.72 -1.76
N ALA A 28 18.08 -17.38 -2.72
CA ALA A 28 19.08 -16.75 -3.56
C ALA A 28 18.44 -15.51 -4.21
N GLU A 29 19.00 -14.34 -3.93
CA GLU A 29 18.59 -13.09 -4.57
C GLU A 29 18.51 -13.30 -6.10
N PRO A 30 17.46 -12.82 -6.78
CA PRO A 30 17.35 -12.94 -8.22
C PRO A 30 18.50 -12.17 -8.87
N LYS A 31 19.55 -12.90 -9.27
CA LYS A 31 20.70 -12.35 -9.99
C LYS A 31 20.18 -11.69 -11.26
N LYS A 32 20.37 -10.37 -11.31
CA LYS A 32 20.05 -9.45 -12.43
C LYS A 32 20.29 -10.12 -13.79
N SER A 33 19.22 -10.55 -14.46
CA SER A 33 19.33 -11.13 -15.80
C SER A 33 19.62 -9.99 -16.80
N LYS A 34 20.90 -9.68 -17.03
CA LYS A 34 21.38 -8.83 -18.13
C LYS A 34 21.38 -9.60 -19.47
N THR A 35 20.48 -10.56 -19.63
CA THR A 35 20.62 -11.65 -20.61
C THR A 35 20.48 -11.14 -22.04
N LEU A 36 19.58 -10.19 -22.30
CA LEU A 36 19.35 -9.62 -23.63
C LEU A 36 20.49 -8.72 -24.14
N TRP A 37 21.33 -8.18 -23.26
CA TRP A 37 22.49 -7.36 -23.65
C TRP A 37 23.70 -8.21 -24.08
N LYS A 38 23.69 -9.50 -23.71
CA LYS A 38 24.76 -10.45 -24.02
C LYS A 38 24.51 -11.27 -25.28
N ILE A 39 23.32 -11.20 -25.86
CA ILE A 39 22.98 -11.92 -27.10
C ILE A 39 23.83 -11.31 -28.24
N PRO A 40 24.64 -12.09 -28.98
CA PRO A 40 25.40 -11.61 -30.13
C PRO A 40 24.50 -11.02 -31.24
N LEU A 41 25.06 -10.15 -32.09
CA LEU A 41 24.27 -9.45 -33.12
C LEU A 41 23.66 -10.43 -34.13
N GLU A 42 24.43 -11.45 -34.48
CA GLU A 42 24.09 -12.52 -35.42
C GLU A 42 22.85 -13.27 -34.94
N ILE A 43 22.77 -13.52 -33.63
CA ILE A 43 21.61 -14.18 -33.02
C ILE A 43 20.38 -13.27 -33.07
N VAL A 44 20.55 -11.95 -32.88
CA VAL A 44 19.44 -10.99 -33.00
C VAL A 44 18.90 -10.94 -34.44
N GLU A 45 19.78 -11.00 -35.44
CA GLU A 45 19.40 -11.04 -36.85
C GLU A 45 18.64 -12.32 -37.21
N ILE A 46 19.09 -13.48 -36.72
CA ILE A 46 18.37 -14.75 -36.86
C ILE A 46 16.98 -14.64 -36.23
N ILE A 47 16.87 -14.07 -35.02
CA ILE A 47 15.57 -13.84 -34.39
C ILE A 47 14.68 -12.96 -35.28
N PHE A 48 15.20 -11.88 -35.87
CA PHE A 48 14.41 -11.04 -36.75
C PHE A 48 13.95 -11.76 -38.02
N GLN A 49 14.76 -12.63 -38.61
CA GLN A 49 14.37 -13.44 -39.76
C GLN A 49 13.21 -14.39 -39.43
N LEU A 50 13.16 -14.90 -38.20
CA LEU A 50 12.13 -15.85 -37.75
C LEU A 50 10.81 -15.19 -37.32
N LEU A 51 10.83 -13.88 -37.04
CA LEU A 51 9.64 -13.15 -36.58
C LEU A 51 8.86 -12.54 -37.75
N SER A 52 7.54 -12.50 -37.60
CA SER A 52 6.65 -11.69 -38.45
C SER A 52 7.03 -10.21 -38.36
N ASP A 53 6.65 -9.37 -39.33
CA ASP A 53 7.00 -7.94 -39.30
C ASP A 53 6.48 -7.24 -38.04
N LEU A 54 5.29 -7.62 -37.55
CA LEU A 54 4.71 -7.09 -36.33
C LEU A 54 5.51 -7.50 -35.09
N ASP A 55 5.84 -8.78 -34.98
CA ASP A 55 6.59 -9.31 -33.83
C ASP A 55 8.03 -8.80 -33.83
N ARG A 56 8.62 -8.65 -35.02
CA ARG A 56 9.94 -8.05 -35.23
C ARG A 56 9.96 -6.62 -34.71
N ALA A 57 8.96 -5.82 -35.06
CA ALA A 57 8.81 -4.45 -34.57
C ALA A 57 8.58 -4.42 -33.05
N CYS A 58 7.73 -5.29 -32.50
CA CYS A 58 7.50 -5.38 -31.06
C CYS A 58 8.77 -5.76 -30.29
N PHE A 59 9.50 -6.76 -30.77
CA PHE A 59 10.76 -7.22 -30.20
C PHE A 59 11.83 -6.13 -30.26
N ALA A 60 11.96 -5.45 -31.41
CA ALA A 60 12.85 -4.31 -31.59
C ALA A 60 12.55 -3.17 -30.60
N LEU A 61 11.27 -2.92 -30.30
CA LEU A 61 10.86 -1.83 -29.43
C LEU A 61 11.06 -2.12 -27.93
N SER A 62 11.36 -3.36 -27.55
CA SER A 62 11.61 -3.75 -26.15
C SER A 62 12.84 -3.06 -25.52
N CYS A 63 13.87 -2.73 -26.30
CA CYS A 63 15.00 -1.93 -25.84
C CYS A 63 15.72 -1.17 -26.97
N LYS A 64 16.59 -0.21 -26.62
CA LYS A 64 17.31 0.62 -27.60
C LYS A 64 18.24 -0.18 -28.52
N ARG A 65 18.94 -1.16 -27.95
CA ARG A 65 19.89 -2.01 -28.68
C ARG A 65 19.18 -2.78 -29.78
N LEU A 66 18.10 -3.47 -29.44
CA LEU A 66 17.31 -4.25 -30.40
C LEU A 66 16.70 -3.35 -31.48
N HIS A 67 16.28 -2.13 -31.13
CA HIS A 67 15.82 -1.16 -32.14
C HIS A 67 16.93 -0.74 -33.12
N ALA A 68 18.16 -0.54 -32.64
CA ALA A 68 19.29 -0.22 -33.52
C ALA A 68 19.59 -1.39 -34.48
N CYS A 69 19.59 -2.62 -33.96
CA CYS A 69 19.71 -3.83 -34.78
C CYS A 69 18.59 -3.90 -35.83
N TYR A 70 17.35 -3.59 -35.44
CA TYR A 70 16.18 -3.59 -36.33
C TYR A 70 16.29 -2.58 -37.47
N VAL A 71 16.80 -1.36 -37.18
CA VAL A 71 17.05 -0.35 -38.22
C VAL A 71 18.13 -0.81 -39.20
N SER A 72 19.23 -1.39 -38.68
CA SER A 72 20.31 -1.94 -39.51
C SER A 72 19.80 -3.08 -40.40
N TYR A 73 19.10 -4.03 -39.81
CA TYR A 73 18.47 -5.17 -40.48
C TYR A 73 17.54 -4.70 -41.60
N ASN A 74 16.63 -3.77 -41.30
CA ASN A 74 15.69 -3.25 -42.29
C ASN A 74 16.38 -2.50 -43.44
N ARG A 75 17.46 -1.76 -43.16
CA ARG A 75 18.24 -1.07 -44.20
C ARG A 75 18.89 -2.08 -45.16
N GLN A 76 19.47 -3.16 -44.63
CA GLN A 76 20.08 -4.22 -45.44
C GLN A 76 19.06 -4.94 -46.32
N HIS A 77 17.81 -5.04 -45.86
CA HIS A 77 16.72 -5.74 -46.57
C HIS A 77 15.78 -4.81 -47.34
N GLY A 78 16.14 -3.52 -47.51
CA GLY A 78 15.34 -2.56 -48.30
C GLY A 78 14.00 -2.14 -47.68
N ILE A 79 13.77 -2.38 -46.39
CA ILE A 79 12.51 -2.06 -45.69
C ILE A 79 12.57 -0.61 -45.16
N CYS A 80 11.93 0.33 -45.85
CA CYS A 80 12.14 1.77 -45.65
C CYS A 80 11.16 2.47 -44.67
N VAL A 81 9.94 1.96 -44.49
CA VAL A 81 8.83 2.77 -43.94
C VAL A 81 8.88 2.99 -42.41
N LEU A 82 9.36 2.01 -41.63
CA LEU A 82 9.40 2.09 -40.16
C LEU A 82 10.80 2.32 -39.59
N SER A 83 11.85 2.08 -40.39
CA SER A 83 13.26 2.20 -40.00
C SER A 83 13.76 3.65 -39.95
N THR A 84 13.04 4.58 -40.58
CA THR A 84 13.36 6.02 -40.64
C THR A 84 12.77 6.80 -39.46
N LEU A 85 11.77 6.25 -38.77
CA LEU A 85 11.13 6.93 -37.66
C LEU A 85 11.93 6.74 -36.37
N PRO A 86 12.14 7.82 -35.58
CA PRO A 86 12.71 7.71 -34.25
C PRO A 86 11.92 6.71 -33.38
N ARG A 87 12.62 5.82 -32.66
CA ARG A 87 12.05 4.84 -31.72
C ARG A 87 10.99 5.46 -30.79
N THR A 88 11.23 6.69 -30.35
CA THR A 88 10.35 7.44 -29.45
C THR A 88 9.00 7.77 -30.10
N LEU A 89 8.95 8.07 -31.40
CA LEU A 89 7.71 8.29 -32.13
C LEU A 89 6.93 6.98 -32.29
N LEU A 90 7.62 5.87 -32.57
CA LEU A 90 7.01 4.55 -32.66
C LEU A 90 6.37 4.15 -31.32
N LEU A 91 7.11 4.27 -30.21
CA LEU A 91 6.56 3.97 -28.88
C LEU A 91 5.40 4.88 -28.50
N ARG A 92 5.45 6.17 -28.87
CA ARG A 92 4.34 7.11 -28.64
C ARG A 92 3.08 6.74 -29.40
N ARG A 93 3.21 6.20 -30.62
CA ARG A 93 2.09 5.73 -31.44
C ARG A 93 1.48 4.43 -30.92
N LEU A 94 2.27 3.61 -30.22
CA LEU A 94 1.80 2.39 -29.55
C LEU A 94 1.12 2.66 -28.19
N GLN A 95 1.00 3.92 -27.78
CA GLN A 95 0.23 4.26 -26.60
C GLN A 95 -1.24 3.93 -26.82
N ASN A 96 -1.82 3.23 -25.86
CA ASN A 96 -3.22 2.86 -25.88
C ASN A 96 -3.74 2.73 -24.45
N GLU A 97 -4.94 2.17 -24.29
CA GLU A 97 -5.57 1.95 -22.99
C GLU A 97 -4.74 1.07 -22.05
N ARG A 98 -3.92 0.18 -22.59
CA ARG A 98 -3.12 -0.77 -21.82
C ARG A 98 -1.67 -0.34 -21.64
N TRP A 99 -1.14 0.52 -22.50
CA TRP A 99 0.28 0.88 -22.52
C TRP A 99 0.49 2.39 -22.59
N VAL A 100 1.31 2.91 -21.68
CA VAL A 100 1.70 4.32 -21.64
C VAL A 100 3.19 4.44 -21.91
N TYR A 101 3.54 5.39 -22.75
CA TYR A 101 4.92 5.72 -23.04
C TYR A 101 5.51 6.57 -21.91
N CYS A 102 6.58 6.05 -21.32
CA CYS A 102 7.40 6.82 -20.39
C CYS A 102 8.42 7.65 -21.18
N TYR A 103 8.30 8.97 -21.16
CA TYR A 103 9.32 9.83 -21.77
C TYR A 103 10.70 9.68 -21.11
N ARG A 104 10.74 9.38 -19.80
CA ARG A 104 12.00 9.28 -19.04
C ARG A 104 12.82 8.03 -19.37
N CYS A 105 12.23 6.84 -19.29
CA CYS A 105 12.93 5.58 -19.60
C CYS A 105 12.82 5.18 -21.08
N GLN A 106 11.99 5.89 -21.84
CA GLN A 106 11.70 5.63 -23.25
C GLN A 106 11.18 4.21 -23.49
N ASN A 107 10.33 3.69 -22.61
CA ASN A 107 9.68 2.38 -22.80
C ASN A 107 8.16 2.51 -22.64
N LEU A 108 7.46 1.50 -23.15
CA LEU A 108 6.06 1.29 -22.82
C LEU A 108 5.97 0.55 -21.51
N HIS A 109 5.14 1.06 -20.62
CA HIS A 109 4.75 0.35 -19.41
C HIS A 109 3.27 0.07 -19.48
N ARG A 110 2.83 -0.96 -18.77
CA ARG A 110 1.40 -1.13 -18.55
C ARG A 110 0.86 0.14 -17.91
N ARG A 111 -0.25 0.66 -18.44
CA ARG A 111 -0.93 1.86 -17.95
C ARG A 111 -1.28 1.74 -16.46
N SER A 112 -1.54 0.51 -16.00
CA SER A 112 -1.72 0.18 -14.58
C SER A 112 -0.52 0.55 -13.69
N ARG A 113 0.71 0.54 -14.20
CA ARG A 113 1.90 0.99 -13.44
C ARG A 113 2.05 2.51 -13.38
N TRP A 114 1.54 3.22 -14.38
CA TRP A 114 1.61 4.70 -14.47
C TRP A 114 0.57 5.41 -13.63
N LEU A 115 -0.57 4.75 -13.37
CA LEU A 115 -1.63 5.32 -12.55
C LEU A 115 -1.20 5.58 -11.09
N PHE A 116 -0.19 4.88 -10.58
CA PHE A 116 0.34 5.16 -9.22
C PHE A 116 1.39 6.25 -9.12
N LEU A 117 2.01 6.63 -10.23
CA LEU A 117 3.08 7.64 -10.22
C LEU A 117 2.56 9.08 -10.24
N ARG A 118 1.24 9.29 -10.20
CA ARG A 118 0.64 10.62 -10.11
C ARG A 118 0.81 11.30 -8.74
N PHE A 119 1.48 10.66 -7.77
CA PHE A 119 1.74 11.16 -6.41
C PHE A 119 3.13 11.78 -6.16
N GLY A 120 3.49 12.71 -7.05
CA GLY A 120 4.22 13.92 -6.68
C GLY A 120 5.58 13.78 -5.99
N TRP A 121 6.59 13.27 -6.69
CA TRP A 121 7.98 13.53 -6.32
C TRP A 121 8.60 14.60 -7.22
N ILE A 122 8.93 15.76 -6.61
CA ILE A 122 9.89 16.73 -7.14
C ILE A 122 11.27 16.24 -6.74
N CYS A 123 11.92 15.52 -7.64
CA CYS A 123 13.38 15.50 -7.69
C CYS A 123 13.80 16.38 -8.86
N ASP A 124 14.57 17.42 -8.55
CA ASP A 124 15.32 18.19 -9.52
C ASP A 124 16.24 17.29 -10.38
N PRO A 125 16.71 17.77 -11.54
CA PRO A 125 16.80 16.94 -12.72
C PRO A 125 18.15 16.23 -12.78
N LYS A 126 18.14 14.93 -12.51
CA LYS A 126 18.71 13.84 -13.34
C LYS A 126 18.98 12.60 -12.49
N PRO A 127 18.12 11.57 -12.56
CA PRO A 127 18.56 10.22 -12.31
C PRO A 127 18.77 9.50 -13.65
N ALA A 128 19.88 8.77 -13.71
CA ALA A 128 20.24 7.94 -14.83
C ALA A 128 19.14 6.89 -15.12
N ILE A 129 19.06 6.50 -16.39
CA ILE A 129 17.98 5.72 -17.05
C ILE A 129 17.71 4.32 -16.41
N SER A 130 18.40 3.93 -15.35
CA SER A 130 18.20 2.68 -14.60
C SER A 130 17.17 2.74 -13.46
N GLU A 131 16.64 3.91 -13.09
CA GLU A 131 15.74 4.07 -11.93
C GLU A 131 14.23 4.06 -12.26
N CYS A 132 13.83 3.72 -13.48
CA CYS A 132 12.40 3.60 -13.79
C CYS A 132 11.72 2.45 -13.03
N ASN A 133 12.50 1.49 -12.52
CA ASN A 133 12.00 0.38 -11.71
C ASN A 133 11.74 0.79 -10.25
N ALA A 134 12.58 1.63 -9.66
CA ALA A 134 12.44 2.03 -8.25
C ALA A 134 11.19 2.89 -8.01
N TRP A 135 10.80 3.72 -8.98
CA TRP A 135 9.58 4.53 -8.87
C TRP A 135 8.30 3.71 -9.08
N CYS A 136 8.34 2.65 -9.90
CA CYS A 136 7.18 1.76 -10.08
C CYS A 136 6.90 0.85 -8.86
N ASP A 137 7.86 0.71 -7.94
CA ASP A 137 7.75 -0.09 -6.70
C ASP A 137 7.19 0.71 -5.49
N PHE A 138 7.05 2.04 -5.56
CA PHE A 138 6.39 2.83 -4.49
C PHE A 138 4.87 2.65 -4.43
N GLN A 139 4.41 1.54 -5.04
CA GLN A 139 3.06 1.05 -5.18
C GLN A 139 2.55 0.20 -4.02
N HIS A 140 3.25 0.16 -2.89
CA HIS A 140 2.81 -0.68 -1.78
C HIS A 140 1.56 -0.14 -1.11
N ASP A 141 0.66 -1.07 -0.78
CA ASP A 141 -0.58 -0.97 0.00
C ASP A 141 -0.34 -0.50 1.45
N ASP A 142 0.62 0.39 1.67
CA ASP A 142 0.92 0.94 2.99
C ASP A 142 -0.28 1.75 3.43
N LYS A 143 -1.09 1.14 4.29
CA LYS A 143 -2.24 1.75 4.92
C LYS A 143 -1.82 2.21 6.30
N VAL A 144 -2.32 3.37 6.68
CA VAL A 144 -2.26 3.87 8.05
C VAL A 144 -3.68 3.96 8.53
N ASP A 145 -3.99 3.30 9.65
CA ASP A 145 -5.29 3.45 10.26
C ASP A 145 -5.40 4.83 10.87
N ILE A 146 -6.42 5.60 10.51
CA ILE A 146 -6.70 6.89 11.14
C ILE A 146 -7.69 6.74 12.28
N CYS A 147 -8.54 5.72 12.19
CA CYS A 147 -9.60 5.32 13.12
C CYS A 147 -9.68 3.79 13.11
N PRO A 148 -10.15 3.10 14.16
CA PRO A 148 -10.31 1.64 14.12
C PRO A 148 -11.18 1.10 12.97
N CYS A 149 -12.08 1.93 12.42
CA CYS A 149 -12.91 1.56 11.29
C CYS A 149 -12.53 2.26 9.97
N SER A 150 -11.39 2.94 9.90
CA SER A 150 -10.96 3.63 8.68
C SER A 150 -9.45 3.78 8.57
N SER A 151 -8.92 3.49 7.39
CA SER A 151 -7.52 3.62 7.05
C SER A 151 -7.35 4.50 5.81
N ILE A 152 -6.15 5.07 5.65
CA ILE A 152 -5.76 5.85 4.48
C ILE A 152 -4.44 5.36 3.91
N THR A 153 -4.29 5.50 2.60
CA THR A 153 -3.03 5.31 1.87
C THR A 153 -2.26 6.62 1.80
N PHE A 154 -0.97 6.56 1.47
CA PHE A 154 -0.13 7.77 1.38
C PHE A 154 -0.66 8.73 0.33
N HIS A 155 -1.18 8.18 -0.77
CA HIS A 155 -1.87 8.95 -1.79
C HIS A 155 -3.08 9.70 -1.21
N GLN A 156 -3.99 9.00 -0.52
CA GLN A 156 -5.18 9.63 0.05
C GLN A 156 -4.82 10.73 1.06
N LYS A 157 -3.71 10.59 1.78
CA LYS A 157 -3.16 11.63 2.65
C LYS A 157 -2.78 12.91 1.89
N GLN A 158 -2.26 12.82 0.67
CA GLN A 158 -1.90 13.99 -0.16
C GLN A 158 -3.14 14.73 -0.69
N HIS A 159 -4.29 14.07 -0.74
CA HIS A 159 -5.56 14.61 -1.20
C HIS A 159 -6.65 14.42 -0.14
N PRO A 160 -6.44 14.95 1.09
CA PRO A 160 -7.31 14.62 2.22
C PRO A 160 -8.70 15.21 2.03
N THR A 161 -8.80 16.37 1.39
CA THR A 161 -10.08 17.03 1.09
C THR A 161 -10.97 16.17 0.19
N GLU A 162 -10.42 15.67 -0.92
CA GLU A 162 -11.14 14.82 -1.86
C GLU A 162 -11.53 13.48 -1.20
N TYR A 163 -10.57 12.88 -0.50
CA TYR A 163 -10.78 11.60 0.16
C TYR A 163 -11.86 11.69 1.25
N PHE A 164 -11.72 12.60 2.22
CA PHE A 164 -12.66 12.66 3.34
C PHE A 164 -14.04 13.17 2.97
N LYS A 165 -14.18 13.94 1.88
CA LYS A 165 -15.50 14.24 1.32
C LYS A 165 -16.17 12.98 0.77
N SER A 166 -15.45 12.15 0.03
CA SER A 166 -16.00 10.87 -0.45
C SER A 166 -16.39 9.95 0.70
N GLN A 167 -15.69 10.02 1.83
CA GLN A 167 -16.00 9.21 3.01
C GLN A 167 -17.27 9.66 3.77
N GLN A 168 -17.75 10.90 3.60
CA GLN A 168 -19.03 11.31 4.21
C GLN A 168 -20.21 10.50 3.68
N GLU A 169 -20.13 10.07 2.43
CA GLU A 169 -21.18 9.29 1.78
C GLU A 169 -21.16 7.83 2.25
N THR A 170 -20.01 7.31 2.66
CA THR A 170 -19.80 5.90 3.03
C THR A 170 -19.79 5.66 4.54
N LEU A 171 -19.13 6.53 5.31
CA LEU A 171 -18.99 6.40 6.76
C LEU A 171 -20.10 7.18 7.48
N ARG A 172 -21.02 6.44 8.09
CA ARG A 172 -22.03 7.02 8.99
C ARG A 172 -21.34 7.84 10.09
N ARG A 173 -21.84 9.05 10.36
CA ARG A 173 -21.33 9.99 11.39
C ARG A 173 -19.89 10.46 11.16
N SER A 174 -19.52 10.67 9.90
CA SER A 174 -18.32 11.45 9.55
C SER A 174 -18.73 12.83 9.03
N SER A 175 -17.90 13.84 9.30
CA SER A 175 -18.04 15.19 8.78
C SER A 175 -16.68 15.75 8.41
N TYR A 176 -16.61 16.50 7.32
CA TYR A 176 -15.40 17.20 6.88
C TYR A 176 -15.71 18.69 6.85
N HIS A 177 -15.04 19.45 7.70
CA HIS A 177 -15.23 20.88 7.83
C HIS A 177 -14.25 21.61 6.91
N LYS A 178 -14.72 21.98 5.72
CA LYS A 178 -13.91 22.62 4.67
C LYS A 178 -13.17 23.88 5.17
N LEU A 179 -13.78 24.68 6.04
CA LEU A 179 -13.19 25.92 6.56
C LEU A 179 -11.99 25.68 7.48
N SER A 180 -11.99 24.58 8.23
CA SER A 180 -10.89 24.21 9.14
C SER A 180 -9.96 23.15 8.57
N GLU A 181 -10.23 22.67 7.34
CA GLU A 181 -9.53 21.54 6.70
C GLU A 181 -9.44 20.31 7.62
N THR A 182 -10.45 20.14 8.49
CA THR A 182 -10.48 19.10 9.52
C THR A 182 -11.52 18.06 9.18
N PHE A 183 -11.09 16.81 9.08
CA PHE A 183 -11.96 15.65 9.11
C PHE A 183 -12.29 15.29 10.54
N ILE A 184 -13.57 15.03 10.81
CA ILE A 184 -14.07 14.54 12.09
C ILE A 184 -14.85 13.26 11.83
N HIS A 185 -14.57 12.21 12.59
CA HIS A 185 -15.31 10.97 12.52
C HIS A 185 -15.61 10.42 13.90
N LEU A 186 -16.85 9.98 14.09
CA LEU A 186 -17.30 9.33 15.31
C LEU A 186 -17.71 7.89 15.00
N CYS A 187 -17.03 6.94 15.64
CA CYS A 187 -17.41 5.53 15.59
C CYS A 187 -17.61 4.95 16.99
N THR A 188 -18.22 3.77 17.02
CA THR A 188 -18.44 3.01 18.25
C THR A 188 -18.03 1.59 18.02
N ILE A 189 -17.20 1.07 18.92
CA ILE A 189 -16.69 -0.30 18.88
C ILE A 189 -17.32 -1.04 20.06
N GLN A 190 -17.85 -2.22 19.77
CA GLN A 190 -18.45 -3.08 20.76
C GLN A 190 -17.40 -4.05 21.26
N HIS A 191 -17.22 -4.09 22.58
CA HIS A 191 -16.34 -5.04 23.24
C HIS A 191 -17.10 -5.64 24.42
N PRO A 192 -16.93 -6.95 24.74
CA PRO A 192 -17.64 -7.60 25.84
C PRO A 192 -17.53 -6.87 27.19
N LEU A 193 -16.41 -6.17 27.41
CA LEU A 193 -16.13 -5.47 28.66
C LEU A 193 -16.52 -3.99 28.67
N ALA A 194 -16.62 -3.33 27.52
CA ALA A 194 -16.85 -1.89 27.45
C ALA A 194 -17.41 -1.46 26.10
N GLN A 195 -18.22 -0.40 26.10
CA GLN A 195 -18.56 0.31 24.89
C GLN A 195 -17.52 1.39 24.63
N VAL A 196 -16.89 1.38 23.46
CA VAL A 196 -15.82 2.33 23.12
C VAL A 196 -16.31 3.33 22.10
N PHE A 197 -16.20 4.62 22.43
CA PHE A 197 -16.48 5.73 21.53
C PHE A 197 -15.17 6.31 21.04
N VAL A 198 -15.00 6.42 19.73
CA VAL A 198 -13.79 7.02 19.13
C VAL A 198 -14.19 8.28 18.38
N LEU A 199 -13.58 9.39 18.76
CA LEU A 199 -13.61 10.65 18.03
C LEU A 199 -12.26 10.84 17.35
N THR A 200 -12.24 10.68 16.03
CA THR A 200 -11.07 10.93 15.20
C THR A 200 -11.13 12.35 14.65
N ARG A 201 -10.03 13.10 14.75
CA ARG A 201 -9.80 14.34 14.03
C ARG A 201 -8.56 14.21 13.16
N ALA A 202 -8.64 14.55 11.88
CA ALA A 202 -7.48 14.52 11.00
C ALA A 202 -7.37 15.83 10.20
N TRP A 203 -6.17 16.41 10.13
CA TRP A 203 -5.97 17.71 9.49
C TRP A 203 -4.53 17.90 9.00
N SER A 204 -4.35 18.78 8.03
CA SER A 204 -3.02 19.25 7.61
C SER A 204 -2.57 20.41 8.49
N ASN A 205 -1.47 20.25 9.21
CA ASN A 205 -0.86 21.33 9.98
C ASN A 205 -0.12 22.28 9.03
N LYS A 206 -0.59 23.52 8.92
CA LYS A 206 -0.03 24.53 7.99
C LYS A 206 1.40 24.94 8.35
N THR A 207 1.73 24.93 9.64
CA THR A 207 3.04 25.35 10.15
C THR A 207 4.10 24.28 9.90
N SER A 208 3.83 23.04 10.32
CA SER A 208 4.78 21.93 10.14
C SER A 208 4.72 21.32 8.74
N LYS A 209 3.67 21.62 7.95
CA LYS A 209 3.36 20.96 6.67
C LYS A 209 3.28 19.44 6.80
N THR A 210 2.74 18.98 7.93
CA THR A 210 2.53 17.55 8.21
C THR A 210 1.06 17.23 8.42
N PHE A 211 0.69 15.99 8.14
CA PHE A 211 -0.67 15.51 8.34
C PHE A 211 -0.82 14.91 9.74
N GLN A 212 -1.73 15.45 10.54
CA GLN A 212 -1.94 15.09 11.94
C GLN A 212 -3.23 14.30 12.11
N VAL A 213 -3.22 13.35 13.04
CA VAL A 213 -4.39 12.57 13.43
C VAL A 213 -4.50 12.52 14.95
N GLU A 214 -5.59 13.01 15.49
CA GLU A 214 -5.97 12.88 16.90
C GLU A 214 -7.09 11.84 17.02
N ASN A 215 -6.97 10.92 17.98
CA ASN A 215 -8.06 10.01 18.37
C ASN A 215 -8.34 10.18 19.85
N LEU A 216 -9.53 10.64 20.19
CA LEU A 216 -10.05 10.57 21.55
C LEU A 216 -10.88 9.29 21.70
N ILE A 217 -10.37 8.35 22.48
CA ILE A 217 -10.97 7.03 22.74
C ILE A 217 -11.57 7.05 24.14
N VAL A 218 -12.88 6.91 24.24
CA VAL A 218 -13.64 6.92 25.49
C VAL A 218 -14.21 5.53 25.73
N PHE A 219 -13.73 4.88 26.78
CA PHE A 219 -14.21 3.58 27.25
C PHE A 219 -15.31 3.80 28.27
N ARG A 220 -16.51 3.28 27.99
CA ARG A 220 -17.63 3.25 28.93
C ARG A 220 -17.84 1.84 29.44
N ALA A 221 -17.72 1.66 30.74
CA ALA A 221 -17.87 0.36 31.39
C ALA A 221 -18.84 0.44 32.58
N SER A 222 -19.37 -0.72 32.99
CA SER A 222 -20.08 -0.83 34.27
C SER A 222 -19.13 -0.60 35.44
N LYS A 223 -19.69 -0.36 36.63
CA LYS A 223 -18.91 -0.18 37.85
C LYS A 223 -18.06 -1.41 38.15
N GLU A 224 -18.63 -2.60 38.02
CA GLU A 224 -17.98 -3.88 38.30
C GLU A 224 -16.79 -4.08 37.37
N THR A 225 -16.96 -3.81 36.08
CA THR A 225 -15.90 -3.95 35.08
C THR A 225 -14.81 -2.90 35.27
N ALA A 226 -15.17 -1.64 35.52
CA ALA A 226 -14.20 -0.58 35.76
C ALA A 226 -13.36 -0.81 37.03
N LEU A 227 -13.95 -1.41 38.06
CA LEU A 227 -13.26 -1.78 39.30
C LEU A 227 -12.54 -3.13 39.22
N SER A 228 -12.67 -3.87 38.10
CA SER A 228 -11.93 -5.11 37.90
C SER A 228 -10.43 -4.86 37.79
N GLY A 229 -9.62 -5.84 38.20
CA GLY A 229 -8.17 -5.74 38.17
C GLY A 229 -7.58 -5.47 36.77
N LEU A 230 -8.32 -5.77 35.69
CA LEU A 230 -7.89 -5.48 34.31
C LEU A 230 -7.85 -3.97 34.04
N PHE A 231 -8.93 -3.25 34.39
CA PHE A 231 -9.06 -1.82 34.11
C PHE A 231 -8.41 -0.92 35.16
N GLN A 232 -8.27 -1.41 36.40
CA GLN A 232 -7.56 -0.67 37.43
C GLN A 232 -6.06 -0.53 37.13
N LYS A 233 -5.44 -1.57 36.57
CA LYS A 233 -4.01 -1.55 36.16
C LYS A 233 -3.69 -0.42 35.19
N ILE A 234 -4.66 -0.03 34.36
CA ILE A 234 -4.49 1.01 33.33
C ILE A 234 -4.60 2.40 33.92
N SER A 235 -5.42 2.56 34.96
CA SER A 235 -5.72 3.85 35.57
C SER A 235 -4.56 4.43 36.37
N SER A 236 -3.63 3.59 36.82
CA SER A 236 -2.47 3.98 37.62
C SER A 236 -1.24 4.16 36.73
N ARG A 237 -1.03 5.38 36.19
CA ARG A 237 0.22 5.85 35.56
C ARG A 237 0.96 4.81 34.70
N LEU A 238 0.27 4.18 33.75
CA LEU A 238 0.93 3.27 32.81
C LEU A 238 2.05 3.98 32.05
N SER A 239 3.14 3.25 31.83
CA SER A 239 4.19 3.66 30.91
C SER A 239 3.67 3.70 29.47
N ARG A 240 4.50 4.30 28.60
CA ARG A 240 4.22 4.43 27.17
C ARG A 240 3.80 3.09 26.52
N TYR A 241 4.65 2.12 26.77
CA TYR A 241 4.59 0.78 26.20
C TYR A 241 3.37 -0.02 26.68
N GLU A 242 3.04 0.11 27.97
CA GLU A 242 1.93 -0.65 28.56
C GLU A 242 0.58 -0.19 28.02
N THR A 243 0.39 1.11 27.76
CA THR A 243 -0.88 1.59 27.20
C THR A 243 -1.04 1.17 25.74
N GLU A 244 0.04 1.24 24.95
CA GLU A 244 0.03 0.79 23.55
C GLU A 244 -0.26 -0.72 23.45
N SER A 245 0.44 -1.53 24.24
CA SER A 245 0.21 -2.98 24.31
C SER A 245 -1.21 -3.31 24.75
N TRP A 246 -1.72 -2.62 25.78
CA TRP A 246 -3.09 -2.79 26.24
C TRP A 246 -4.12 -2.43 25.18
N LEU A 247 -3.99 -1.26 24.53
CA LEU A 247 -4.90 -0.83 23.47
C LEU A 247 -4.92 -1.83 22.31
N LYS A 248 -3.74 -2.31 21.90
CA LYS A 248 -3.62 -3.32 20.84
C LYS A 248 -4.38 -4.58 21.21
N ASN A 249 -4.17 -5.11 22.42
CA ASN A 249 -4.88 -6.31 22.88
C ASN A 249 -6.40 -6.08 22.96
N PHE A 250 -6.82 -4.94 23.51
CA PHE A 250 -8.24 -4.58 23.61
C PHE A 250 -8.92 -4.52 22.23
N PHE A 251 -8.30 -3.85 21.25
CA PHE A 251 -8.88 -3.76 19.91
C PHE A 251 -8.85 -5.10 19.16
N ASN A 252 -7.81 -5.92 19.35
CA ASN A 252 -7.76 -7.27 18.80
C ASN A 252 -8.90 -8.14 19.38
N GLU A 253 -9.16 -8.07 20.69
CA GLU A 253 -10.30 -8.76 21.34
C GLU A 253 -11.65 -8.24 20.80
N ALA A 254 -11.72 -6.96 20.44
CA ALA A 254 -12.86 -6.35 19.76
C ALA A 254 -12.95 -6.67 18.25
N GLN A 255 -12.11 -7.56 17.73
CA GLN A 255 -12.02 -7.92 16.31
C GLN A 255 -11.71 -6.72 15.40
N SER A 256 -10.90 -5.78 15.90
CA SER A 256 -10.44 -4.61 15.18
C SER A 256 -8.93 -4.68 15.01
N ASP A 257 -8.46 -4.73 13.76
CA ASP A 257 -7.03 -4.73 13.42
C ASP A 257 -6.39 -3.33 13.52
N PHE A 258 -6.85 -2.51 14.48
CA PHE A 258 -6.45 -1.11 14.57
C PHE A 258 -4.97 -0.98 14.95
N PHE A 259 -4.17 -0.47 14.03
CA PHE A 259 -2.75 -0.23 14.22
C PHE A 259 -2.48 1.23 14.59
N ILE A 260 -1.93 1.42 15.80
CA ILE A 260 -1.67 2.74 16.37
C ILE A 260 -0.28 3.28 15.97
N GLY A 261 0.56 2.44 15.37
CA GLY A 261 1.95 2.74 15.03
C GLY A 261 2.94 1.90 15.85
N ASP A 262 4.22 1.99 15.50
CA ASP A 262 5.29 1.32 16.22
C ASP A 262 5.73 2.11 17.47
N GLU A 263 6.58 1.48 18.29
CA GLU A 263 7.11 2.03 19.55
C GLU A 263 7.83 3.39 19.36
N SER A 264 8.17 3.80 18.14
CA SER A 264 8.80 5.10 17.86
C SER A 264 7.80 6.26 17.67
N SER A 265 6.49 5.96 17.63
CA SER A 265 5.40 6.92 17.41
C SER A 265 5.10 7.77 18.66
N ASN A 266 5.93 8.79 18.91
CA ASN A 266 6.08 9.56 20.16
C ASN A 266 4.89 10.34 20.77
N TRP A 267 3.63 9.89 20.71
CA TRP A 267 2.52 10.82 21.03
C TRP A 267 1.21 10.16 21.53
N TYR A 268 1.01 10.12 22.85
CA TYR A 268 -0.33 9.99 23.45
C TYR A 268 -0.41 10.58 24.87
N GLN A 269 -1.64 10.88 25.31
CA GLN A 269 -1.98 11.28 26.68
C GLN A 269 -3.08 10.36 27.23
N CYS A 270 -2.86 9.81 28.42
CA CYS A 270 -3.83 8.96 29.11
C CYS A 270 -4.47 9.72 30.26
N HIS A 271 -5.80 9.70 30.35
CA HIS A 271 -6.55 10.26 31.47
C HIS A 271 -7.27 9.13 32.21
N GLY A 272 -7.04 9.06 33.53
CA GLY A 272 -7.65 8.03 34.39
C GLY A 272 -9.19 8.06 34.42
N TRP A 273 -9.79 7.10 35.12
CA TRP A 273 -11.24 6.98 35.26
C TRP A 273 -11.85 8.24 35.89
N ASN A 274 -12.86 8.80 35.23
CA ASN A 274 -13.68 9.84 35.83
C ASN A 274 -14.97 9.22 36.37
N ILE A 275 -15.14 9.27 37.69
CA ILE A 275 -16.35 8.81 38.38
C ILE A 275 -17.32 9.98 38.47
N ALA A 276 -18.16 10.15 37.44
CA ALA A 276 -19.30 11.04 37.57
C ALA A 276 -20.40 10.33 38.37
N ARG A 277 -20.82 10.91 39.51
CA ARG A 277 -21.86 10.34 40.38
C ARG A 277 -23.12 9.98 39.56
N GLY A 278 -23.39 8.68 39.41
CA GLY A 278 -24.57 8.15 38.73
C GLY A 278 -24.46 7.92 37.22
N LYS A 279 -23.28 8.06 36.61
CA LYS A 279 -23.02 7.75 35.18
C LYS A 279 -22.10 6.53 35.04
N PRO A 280 -22.09 5.87 33.86
CA PRO A 280 -21.09 4.84 33.56
C PRO A 280 -19.67 5.37 33.81
N TYR A 281 -18.77 4.48 34.19
CA TYR A 281 -17.37 4.83 34.39
C TYR A 281 -16.77 5.12 33.02
N ASP A 282 -16.18 6.32 32.87
CA ASP A 282 -15.56 6.78 31.64
C ASP A 282 -14.03 6.84 31.83
N PHE A 283 -13.29 6.15 30.97
CA PHE A 283 -11.84 6.24 30.86
C PHE A 283 -11.47 6.78 29.49
N LYS A 284 -10.47 7.67 29.41
CA LYS A 284 -10.17 8.41 28.19
C LYS A 284 -8.70 8.30 27.82
N ILE A 285 -8.45 7.94 26.57
CA ILE A 285 -7.12 8.00 25.97
C ILE A 285 -7.17 8.94 24.77
N THR A 286 -6.22 9.87 24.72
CA THR A 286 -6.02 10.76 23.57
C THR A 286 -4.74 10.33 22.87
N LEU A 287 -4.87 9.80 21.65
CA LEU A 287 -3.74 9.51 20.78
C LEU A 287 -3.55 10.68 19.83
N PHE A 288 -2.31 11.11 19.62
CA PHE A 288 -1.97 12.14 18.65
C PHE A 288 -0.91 11.57 17.72
N ARG A 289 -1.00 11.72 16.41
CA ARG A 289 -0.04 11.09 15.49
C ARG A 289 0.29 12.04 14.36
N ASP A 290 1.59 12.22 14.14
CA ASP A 290 2.13 12.93 12.98
C ASP A 290 2.46 11.92 11.88
N LEU A 291 1.67 11.90 10.81
CA LEU A 291 1.86 11.02 9.64
C LEU A 291 2.86 11.62 8.62
N GLY A 292 3.56 12.68 9.03
CA GLY A 292 4.56 13.45 8.30
C GLY A 292 4.02 14.21 7.08
N GLY A 293 4.93 14.83 6.35
CA GLY A 293 4.60 15.72 5.23
C GLY A 293 4.30 15.02 3.91
N ASP A 294 4.04 15.80 2.88
CA ASP A 294 3.54 15.30 1.58
C ASP A 294 4.56 14.50 0.76
N ARG A 295 5.83 14.49 1.19
CA ARG A 295 6.92 13.77 0.52
C ARG A 295 7.17 12.43 1.21
N ARG A 296 7.36 11.37 0.41
CA ARG A 296 8.06 10.16 0.89
C ARG A 296 9.59 10.43 0.89
N PRO A 297 10.40 9.59 1.55
CA PRO A 297 9.99 8.81 2.72
C PRO A 297 9.51 9.76 3.84
N SER A 298 8.50 9.34 4.59
CA SER A 298 8.00 10.11 5.73
C SER A 298 8.17 9.22 6.95
N LYS A 299 9.11 9.56 7.84
CA LYS A 299 9.31 8.80 9.10
C LYS A 299 7.99 8.64 9.87
N GLY A 300 7.15 9.67 9.87
CA GLY A 300 5.82 9.63 10.46
C GLY A 300 4.87 8.67 9.74
N TRP A 301 5.00 8.49 8.43
CA TRP A 301 4.21 7.50 7.70
C TRP A 301 4.71 6.08 7.96
N ASP A 302 6.01 5.85 7.82
CA ASP A 302 6.63 4.52 7.88
C ASP A 302 6.54 3.89 9.28
N GLY A 303 6.47 4.72 10.33
CA GLY A 303 6.23 4.26 11.71
C GLY A 303 4.75 3.95 12.01
N ASN A 304 3.83 4.43 11.17
CA ASN A 304 2.39 4.26 11.36
C ASN A 304 1.75 3.29 10.36
N CYS A 305 2.50 2.80 9.37
CA CYS A 305 1.98 1.92 8.35
C CYS A 305 1.99 0.46 8.80
N HIS A 306 0.99 -0.29 8.34
CA HIS A 306 1.01 -1.75 8.39
C HIS A 306 2.23 -2.25 7.59
N LYS A 307 3.04 -3.14 8.19
CA LYS A 307 4.24 -3.75 7.56
C LYS A 307 4.00 -5.22 7.28
#